data_AF-A0A2T5B7X3-F1
#
_entry.id   AF-A0A2T5B7X3-F1
#
_cell.length_a   1.000
_cell.length_b   1.000
_cell.length_c   1.000
_cell.angle_alpha   90.00
_cell.angle_beta   90.00
_cell.angle_gamma   90.00
#
_symmetry.space_group_name_H-M   'P 1'
#
loop_
_entity.id
_entity.type
_entity.pdbx_description
1 polymer ?
#
loop_
_entity_poly.entity_id
_entity_poly.type
_entity_poly.pdbx_seq_one_letter_code
_entity_poly.pdbx_strand_id
1 'polypeptide(L)'
;MDIDTFFANVRKLATFANEANAAIHEMIESPGRYASIVNPSVQFRETLLSGEEENDLSCYLAIGFFAGRLRRARLASFAMTFDVQHEATRLRLRAQCEPYSQTQLLFQNVPSLFERIRRKKGGSQDYELIDLGAVRSVSGSEVYQAGNGFTKLCPFLSPGIVNWVQKQWPSAPTYVRLDANAYFGDQPVQLLTEATLVPANPRWLPDFSLRKGMKDFAAYELQNRPVSEGHAEYWDYHVRHLRRLEVHVQRREDNYLSMLIEELPRADDPNGLMVGRCIHLDTHDPAFTPLGEVEMQHLDLAINVYAGEDRQKRFGQSLQHGKVQDATFRTHLLRIEGIPFVSVFAFCEMFLESKILLSEWLNELVAP
;
A
#
# COMPACT_ATOMS: atom_id res chain seq x y z
N MET A 1 -18.66 16.57 27.27
CA MET A 1 -17.73 16.67 26.12
C MET A 1 -18.60 16.83 24.88
N ASP A 2 -18.22 17.70 23.95
CA ASP A 2 -18.86 17.76 22.64
C ASP A 2 -18.09 16.89 21.62
N ILE A 3 -18.70 16.69 20.45
CA ILE A 3 -18.15 15.80 19.42
C ILE A 3 -16.80 16.31 18.86
N ASP A 4 -16.61 17.63 18.77
CA ASP A 4 -15.37 18.23 18.25
C ASP A 4 -14.21 18.00 19.22
N THR A 5 -14.46 18.17 20.52
CA THR A 5 -13.50 17.87 21.59
C THR A 5 -13.13 16.39 21.59
N PHE A 6 -14.10 15.51 21.35
CA PHE A 6 -13.84 14.07 21.22
C PHE A 6 -12.88 13.78 20.06
N PHE A 7 -13.16 14.28 18.86
CA PHE A 7 -12.28 14.07 17.70
C PHE A 7 -10.90 14.72 17.86
N ALA A 8 -10.81 15.87 18.53
CA ALA A 8 -9.53 16.48 18.89
C ALA A 8 -8.72 15.57 19.83
N ASN A 9 -9.37 14.92 20.79
CA ASN A 9 -8.73 13.95 21.69
C ASN A 9 -8.28 12.69 20.95
N VAL A 10 -9.12 12.15 20.06
CA VAL A 10 -8.76 11.00 19.19
C VAL A 10 -7.49 11.31 18.39
N ARG A 11 -7.42 12.49 17.76
CA ARG A 11 -6.24 12.92 17.00
C ARG A 11 -4.99 13.04 17.86
N LYS A 12 -5.10 13.63 19.06
CA LYS A 12 -3.96 13.72 20.00
C LYS A 12 -3.44 12.34 20.40
N LEU A 13 -4.34 11.42 20.76
CA LEU A 13 -3.97 10.05 21.13
C LEU A 13 -3.33 9.30 19.95
N ALA A 14 -3.85 9.48 18.74
CA ALA A 14 -3.29 8.90 17.52
C ALA A 14 -1.87 9.41 17.23
N THR A 15 -1.63 10.72 17.37
CA THR A 15 -0.28 11.30 17.27
C THR A 15 0.66 10.67 18.31
N PHE A 16 0.26 10.63 19.57
CA PHE A 16 1.08 10.03 20.63
C PHE A 16 1.37 8.55 20.39
N ALA A 17 0.39 7.78 19.91
CA ALA A 17 0.56 6.37 19.60
C ALA A 17 1.60 6.17 18.49
N ASN A 18 1.56 6.98 17.42
CA ASN A 18 2.53 6.93 16.34
C ASN A 18 3.93 7.36 16.78
N GLU A 19 4.06 8.45 17.54
CA GLU A 19 5.35 8.95 18.05
C GLU A 19 6.02 7.96 19.02
N ALA A 20 5.23 7.32 19.88
CA ALA A 20 5.73 6.36 20.86
C ALA A 20 5.79 4.91 20.34
N ASN A 21 5.30 4.65 19.13
CA ASN A 21 5.03 3.31 18.60
C ASN A 21 4.28 2.43 19.62
N ALA A 22 3.27 2.99 20.28
CA ALA A 22 2.57 2.38 21.40
C ALA A 22 1.31 1.63 20.93
N ALA A 23 1.00 0.52 21.60
CA ALA A 23 -0.24 -0.20 21.38
C ALA A 23 -1.43 0.61 21.93
N ILE A 24 -2.33 1.01 21.03
CA ILE A 24 -3.45 1.92 21.36
C ILE A 24 -4.38 1.33 22.42
N HIS A 25 -4.64 0.01 22.38
CA HIS A 25 -5.47 -0.64 23.38
C HIS A 25 -4.86 -0.55 24.79
N GLU A 26 -3.53 -0.70 24.93
CA GLU A 26 -2.83 -0.53 26.20
C GLU A 26 -2.91 0.92 26.70
N MET A 27 -2.77 1.90 25.79
CA MET A 27 -2.95 3.32 26.12
C MET A 27 -4.37 3.63 26.62
N ILE A 28 -5.38 2.89 26.20
CA ILE A 28 -6.77 3.08 26.64
C ILE A 28 -7.05 2.30 27.92
N GLU A 29 -6.48 1.10 28.08
CA GLU A 29 -6.69 0.23 29.22
C GLU A 29 -5.99 0.76 30.47
N SER A 30 -4.73 1.15 30.32
CA SER A 30 -3.86 1.68 31.39
C SER A 30 -3.36 3.08 31.03
N PRO A 31 -4.23 4.09 31.04
CA PRO A 31 -3.95 5.37 30.40
C PRO A 31 -2.86 6.21 31.07
N GLY A 32 -2.54 5.97 32.34
CA GLY A 32 -1.45 6.67 33.04
C GLY A 32 -1.50 8.19 32.83
N ARG A 33 -0.47 8.76 32.19
CA ARG A 33 -0.39 10.20 31.87
C ARG A 33 -1.48 10.71 30.92
N TYR A 34 -2.15 9.83 30.18
CA TYR A 34 -3.23 10.14 29.24
C TYR A 34 -4.63 10.05 29.86
N ALA A 35 -4.75 9.73 31.16
CA ALA A 35 -6.04 9.50 31.81
C ALA A 35 -7.01 10.67 31.71
N SER A 36 -6.51 11.91 31.72
CA SER A 36 -7.33 13.13 31.55
C SER A 36 -7.96 13.27 30.16
N ILE A 37 -7.44 12.57 29.15
CA ILE A 37 -7.96 12.52 27.78
C ILE A 37 -8.81 11.26 27.59
N VAL A 38 -8.26 10.10 27.96
CA VAL A 38 -8.89 8.79 27.71
C VAL A 38 -10.19 8.62 28.47
N ASN A 39 -10.22 8.88 29.78
CA ASN A 39 -11.39 8.59 30.60
C ASN A 39 -12.64 9.38 30.16
N PRO A 40 -12.59 10.71 29.97
CA PRO A 40 -13.76 11.44 29.52
C PRO A 40 -14.14 11.13 28.06
N SER A 41 -13.17 10.77 27.20
CA SER A 41 -13.46 10.35 25.82
C SER A 41 -14.16 8.99 25.76
N VAL A 42 -13.78 8.02 26.60
CA VAL A 42 -14.48 6.72 26.69
C VAL A 42 -15.89 6.90 27.25
N GLN A 43 -16.06 7.70 28.31
CA GLN A 43 -17.38 8.00 28.86
C GLN A 43 -18.29 8.67 27.84
N PHE A 44 -17.76 9.61 27.06
CA PHE A 44 -18.51 10.23 25.97
C PHE A 44 -18.82 9.23 24.86
N ARG A 45 -17.87 8.37 24.46
CA ARG A 45 -18.09 7.37 23.42
C ARG A 45 -19.16 6.34 23.82
N GLU A 46 -19.25 6.02 25.11
CA GLU A 46 -20.28 5.14 25.67
C GLU A 46 -21.71 5.68 25.46
N THR A 47 -21.89 7.01 25.47
CA THR A 47 -23.20 7.64 25.22
C THR A 47 -23.57 7.64 23.74
N LEU A 48 -22.61 7.38 22.84
CA LEU A 48 -22.80 7.34 21.39
C LEU A 48 -22.97 5.93 20.82
N LEU A 49 -22.74 4.88 21.63
CA LEU A 49 -22.87 3.50 21.16
C LEU A 49 -24.29 3.20 20.67
N SER A 50 -24.40 2.83 19.41
CA SER A 50 -25.64 2.33 18.83
C SER A 50 -25.83 0.83 19.11
N GLY A 51 -27.06 0.32 18.97
CA GLY A 51 -27.34 -1.11 19.10
C GLY A 51 -26.64 -1.98 18.04
N GLU A 52 -26.40 -1.42 16.86
CA GLU A 52 -25.65 -2.07 15.78
C GLU A 52 -24.16 -2.20 16.15
N GLU A 53 -23.54 -1.10 16.59
CA GLU A 53 -22.14 -1.12 17.04
C GLU A 53 -21.94 -2.06 18.22
N GLU A 54 -22.90 -2.13 19.16
CA GLU A 54 -22.82 -3.08 20.26
C GLU A 54 -22.81 -4.54 19.81
N ASN A 55 -23.54 -4.87 18.75
CA ASN A 55 -23.56 -6.21 18.18
C ASN A 55 -22.23 -6.51 17.49
N ASP A 56 -21.73 -5.59 16.67
CA ASP A 56 -20.45 -5.75 15.96
C ASP A 56 -19.28 -5.89 16.93
N LEU A 57 -19.30 -5.11 18.01
CA LEU A 57 -18.24 -5.10 19.02
C LEU A 57 -18.34 -6.25 20.02
N SER A 58 -19.48 -6.96 20.07
CA SER A 58 -19.74 -7.99 21.09
C SER A 58 -18.71 -9.13 21.07
N CYS A 59 -18.21 -9.49 19.89
CA CYS A 59 -17.22 -10.55 19.72
C CYS A 59 -15.89 -10.25 20.43
N TYR A 60 -15.51 -8.96 20.52
CA TYR A 60 -14.26 -8.54 21.16
C TYR A 60 -14.30 -8.68 22.70
N LEU A 61 -15.48 -8.81 23.31
CA LEU A 61 -15.59 -9.03 24.75
C LEU A 61 -14.91 -10.33 25.22
N ALA A 62 -14.74 -11.30 24.31
CA ALA A 62 -14.03 -12.56 24.56
C ALA A 62 -12.50 -12.40 24.69
N ILE A 63 -11.92 -11.30 24.19
CA ILE A 63 -10.46 -11.09 24.08
C ILE A 63 -9.82 -10.66 25.42
N GLY A 64 -10.61 -10.51 26.48
CA GLY A 64 -10.12 -10.26 27.85
C GLY A 64 -9.68 -8.83 28.13
N PHE A 65 -9.48 -7.97 27.12
CA PHE A 65 -9.16 -6.56 27.33
C PHE A 65 -10.28 -5.79 28.05
N PHE A 66 -9.86 -4.78 28.81
CA PHE A 66 -10.71 -3.88 29.60
C PHE A 66 -11.54 -4.61 30.67
N ALA A 67 -11.07 -5.76 31.17
CA ALA A 67 -11.83 -6.63 32.08
C ALA A 67 -12.35 -5.92 33.34
N GLY A 68 -11.65 -4.87 33.81
CA GLY A 68 -12.07 -4.06 34.97
C GLY A 68 -13.26 -3.11 34.72
N ARG A 69 -13.80 -3.04 33.49
CA ARG A 69 -14.92 -2.15 33.12
C ARG A 69 -16.22 -2.94 32.96
N LEU A 70 -17.36 -2.28 33.18
CA LEU A 70 -18.69 -2.85 32.88
C LEU A 70 -18.85 -3.09 31.38
N ARG A 71 -19.75 -4.01 30.99
CA ARG A 71 -19.93 -4.44 29.58
C ARG A 71 -19.99 -3.26 28.60
N ARG A 72 -20.85 -2.27 28.85
CA ARG A 72 -21.03 -1.13 27.94
C ARG A 72 -19.78 -0.24 27.85
N ALA A 73 -19.16 0.07 28.98
CA ALA A 73 -17.88 0.76 29.04
C ALA A 73 -16.73 -0.03 28.35
N ARG A 74 -16.74 -1.37 28.39
CA ARG A 74 -15.78 -2.20 27.62
C ARG A 74 -15.99 -2.03 26.12
N LEU A 75 -17.23 -2.12 25.64
CA LEU A 75 -17.56 -1.88 24.23
C LEU A 75 -17.14 -0.46 23.80
N ALA A 76 -17.40 0.56 24.64
CA ALA A 76 -16.97 1.93 24.37
C ALA A 76 -15.44 2.08 24.30
N SER A 77 -14.71 1.28 25.07
CA SER A 77 -13.25 1.24 25.06
C SER A 77 -12.70 0.59 23.79
N PHE A 78 -13.34 -0.49 23.31
CA PHE A 78 -13.03 -1.07 22.00
C PHE A 78 -13.34 -0.09 20.87
N ALA A 79 -14.52 0.53 20.87
CA ALA A 79 -14.89 1.55 19.90
C ALA A 79 -13.86 2.70 19.86
N MET A 80 -13.49 3.24 21.02
CA MET A 80 -12.44 4.26 21.14
C MET A 80 -11.09 3.77 20.63
N THR A 81 -10.74 2.49 20.84
CA THR A 81 -9.51 1.89 20.31
C THR A 81 -9.52 1.92 18.79
N PHE A 82 -10.62 1.54 18.16
CA PHE A 82 -10.77 1.57 16.71
C PHE A 82 -10.77 3.01 16.17
N ASP A 83 -11.46 3.94 16.82
CA ASP A 83 -11.47 5.36 16.44
C ASP A 83 -10.04 5.94 16.42
N VAL A 84 -9.25 5.68 17.46
CA VAL A 84 -7.85 6.13 17.54
C VAL A 84 -6.97 5.37 16.54
N GLN A 85 -7.18 4.07 16.33
CA GLN A 85 -6.44 3.27 15.35
C GLN A 85 -6.67 3.75 13.91
N HIS A 86 -7.90 4.10 13.55
CA HIS A 86 -8.24 4.65 12.24
C HIS A 86 -7.54 5.99 12.01
N GLU A 87 -7.59 6.90 13.00
CA GLU A 87 -6.91 8.19 12.92
C GLU A 87 -5.39 8.03 12.87
N ALA A 88 -4.81 7.14 13.67
CA ALA A 88 -3.37 6.86 13.69
C ALA A 88 -2.90 6.31 12.34
N THR A 89 -3.67 5.40 11.75
CA THR A 89 -3.41 4.85 10.41
C THR A 89 -3.45 5.93 9.35
N ARG A 90 -4.44 6.84 9.39
CA ARG A 90 -4.55 7.97 8.48
C ARG A 90 -3.36 8.93 8.57
N LEU A 91 -2.97 9.31 9.80
CA LEU A 91 -1.83 10.20 10.02
C LEU A 91 -0.52 9.57 9.52
N ARG A 92 -0.29 8.29 9.84
CA ARG A 92 0.89 7.55 9.41
C ARG A 92 0.96 7.41 7.89
N LEU A 93 -0.15 7.07 7.22
CA LEU A 93 -0.20 6.95 5.77
C LEU A 93 0.12 8.30 5.10
N ARG A 94 -0.43 9.40 5.61
CA ARG A 94 -0.12 10.74 5.09
C ARG A 94 1.37 11.04 5.21
N ALA A 95 1.95 10.86 6.40
CA ALA A 95 3.37 11.09 6.64
C ALA A 95 4.26 10.21 5.72
N GLN A 96 3.85 8.97 5.47
CA GLN A 96 4.57 8.05 4.57
C GLN A 96 4.48 8.44 3.09
N CYS A 97 3.51 9.27 2.70
CA CYS A 97 3.31 9.73 1.33
C CYS A 97 3.83 11.15 1.07
N GLU A 98 4.37 11.82 2.09
CA GLU A 98 4.97 13.15 1.93
C GLU A 98 6.22 13.09 1.02
N PRO A 99 6.42 14.06 0.11
CA PRO A 99 7.69 14.21 -0.58
C PRO A 99 8.84 14.34 0.43
N TYR A 100 9.99 13.80 0.06
CA TYR A 100 11.17 13.88 0.88
C TYR A 100 11.59 15.33 1.13
N SER A 101 11.93 15.63 2.37
CA SER A 101 12.45 16.93 2.78
C SER A 101 13.59 16.76 3.79
N GLN A 102 14.52 17.73 3.80
CA GLN A 102 15.67 17.70 4.71
C GLN A 102 15.28 17.75 6.20
N THR A 103 14.05 18.14 6.52
CA THR A 103 13.54 18.22 7.89
C THR A 103 13.06 16.86 8.43
N GLN A 104 12.89 15.85 7.58
CA GLN A 104 12.49 14.52 8.02
C GLN A 104 13.65 13.79 8.69
N LEU A 105 13.30 12.92 9.65
CA LEU A 105 14.24 12.31 10.59
C LEU A 105 15.40 11.57 9.88
N LEU A 106 15.10 10.83 8.81
CA LEU A 106 16.10 10.10 8.03
C LEU A 106 17.18 11.04 7.48
N PHE A 107 16.78 12.18 6.91
CA PHE A 107 17.71 13.11 6.25
C PHE A 107 18.41 14.05 7.22
N GLN A 108 17.83 14.31 8.40
CA GLN A 108 18.54 15.00 9.47
C GLN A 108 19.72 14.16 9.99
N ASN A 109 19.54 12.84 10.07
CA ASN A 109 20.57 11.93 10.58
C ASN A 109 21.52 11.43 9.47
N VAL A 110 21.06 11.34 8.22
CA VAL A 110 21.85 10.92 7.06
C VAL A 110 21.70 11.92 5.90
N PRO A 111 22.26 13.16 6.00
CA PRO A 111 22.05 14.20 4.98
C PRO A 111 22.52 13.82 3.58
N SER A 112 23.60 13.02 3.48
CA SER A 112 24.14 12.53 2.20
C SER A 112 23.16 11.65 1.43
N LEU A 113 22.18 11.05 2.11
CA LEU A 113 21.15 10.24 1.45
C LEU A 113 20.16 11.11 0.66
N PHE A 114 19.99 12.37 1.03
CA PHE A 114 19.14 13.31 0.31
C PHE A 114 19.69 13.60 -1.11
N GLU A 115 21.01 13.57 -1.29
CA GLU A 115 21.67 13.73 -2.59
C GLU A 115 21.48 12.51 -3.51
N ARG A 116 21.11 11.36 -2.92
CA ARG A 116 20.87 10.08 -3.59
C ARG A 116 19.42 9.88 -4.02
N ILE A 117 18.55 10.87 -3.80
CA ILE A 117 17.20 10.87 -4.35
C ILE A 117 17.28 10.88 -5.88
N ARG A 118 16.48 10.03 -6.51
CA ARG A 118 16.40 9.84 -7.95
C ARG A 118 16.17 11.17 -8.66
N ARG A 119 16.88 11.36 -9.76
CA ARG A 119 16.69 12.49 -10.67
C ARG A 119 15.82 12.09 -11.85
N LYS A 120 14.88 12.96 -12.22
CA LYS A 120 14.10 12.85 -13.46
C LYS A 120 15.03 13.11 -14.66
N LYS A 121 14.56 12.79 -15.88
CA LYS A 121 15.32 13.06 -17.13
C LYS A 121 15.78 14.53 -17.26
N GLY A 122 15.06 15.49 -16.66
CA GLY A 122 15.42 16.91 -16.62
C GLY A 122 16.44 17.31 -15.53
N GLY A 123 17.00 16.35 -14.78
CA GLY A 123 18.03 16.59 -13.76
C GLY A 123 17.52 16.98 -12.37
N SER A 124 16.26 17.37 -12.22
CA SER A 124 15.64 17.64 -10.92
C SER A 124 15.34 16.37 -10.15
N GLN A 125 15.46 16.42 -8.82
CA GLN A 125 15.08 15.32 -7.94
C GLN A 125 13.57 15.11 -7.96
N ASP A 126 13.11 13.86 -7.83
CA ASP A 126 11.69 13.56 -7.70
C ASP A 126 11.17 13.65 -6.27
N TYR A 127 12.07 13.67 -5.29
CA TYR A 127 11.75 13.70 -3.85
C TYR A 127 10.88 12.53 -3.41
N GLU A 128 10.99 11.37 -4.07
CA GLU A 128 10.15 10.21 -3.75
C GLU A 128 10.95 8.91 -3.61
N LEU A 129 11.95 8.70 -4.46
CA LEU A 129 12.70 7.44 -4.51
C LEU A 129 14.19 7.70 -4.28
N ILE A 130 14.85 6.80 -3.55
CA ILE A 130 16.28 6.83 -3.28
C ILE A 130 16.94 5.73 -4.11
N ASP A 131 18.11 6.01 -4.67
CA ASP A 131 18.97 5.01 -5.31
C ASP A 131 19.25 3.86 -4.33
N LEU A 132 18.84 2.64 -4.69
CA LEU A 132 18.99 1.46 -3.85
C LEU A 132 20.46 1.16 -3.53
N GLY A 133 21.39 1.54 -4.42
CA GLY A 133 22.83 1.40 -4.20
C GLY A 133 23.37 2.29 -3.08
N ALA A 134 22.60 3.27 -2.60
CA ALA A 134 22.99 4.14 -1.49
C ALA A 134 22.77 3.53 -0.09
N VAL A 135 22.07 2.39 -0.02
CA VAL A 135 21.73 1.70 1.23
C VAL A 135 22.03 0.22 1.13
N ARG A 136 22.17 -0.46 2.27
CA ARG A 136 22.43 -1.91 2.31
C ARG A 136 21.34 -2.63 3.08
N SER A 137 20.70 -3.61 2.46
CA SER A 137 19.72 -4.46 3.14
C SER A 137 20.37 -5.25 4.28
N VAL A 138 19.67 -5.32 5.41
CA VAL A 138 20.03 -6.17 6.55
C VAL A 138 19.29 -7.49 6.39
N SER A 139 20.03 -8.55 6.07
CA SER A 139 19.51 -9.92 5.92
C SER A 139 18.32 -10.07 4.95
N GLY A 140 18.19 -9.19 3.95
CA GLY A 140 17.03 -9.22 3.03
C GLY A 140 15.71 -8.78 3.66
N SER A 141 15.74 -8.14 4.82
CA SER A 141 14.55 -7.65 5.52
C SER A 141 14.12 -6.25 5.05
N GLU A 142 13.08 -5.70 5.68
CA GLU A 142 12.68 -4.31 5.50
C GLU A 142 13.69 -3.31 6.09
N VAL A 143 14.65 -3.77 6.88
CA VAL A 143 15.65 -2.92 7.54
C VAL A 143 16.86 -2.71 6.62
N TYR A 144 17.30 -1.45 6.51
CA TYR A 144 18.42 -1.03 5.70
C TYR A 144 19.42 -0.24 6.53
N GLN A 145 20.71 -0.52 6.34
CA GLN A 145 21.78 0.30 6.86
C GLN A 145 21.87 1.62 6.06
N ALA A 146 21.87 2.74 6.78
CA ALA A 146 21.97 4.09 6.22
C ALA A 146 22.92 4.93 7.08
N GLY A 147 24.07 5.31 6.53
CA GLY A 147 25.13 5.96 7.29
C GLY A 147 25.59 5.09 8.46
N ASN A 148 25.58 5.66 9.67
CA ASN A 148 25.96 4.97 10.90
C ASN A 148 24.79 4.29 11.62
N GLY A 149 23.58 4.35 11.08
CA GLY A 149 22.38 3.79 11.68
C GLY A 149 21.57 2.95 10.69
N PHE A 150 20.29 2.86 10.98
CA PHE A 150 19.34 2.04 10.25
C PHE A 150 18.07 2.81 9.91
N THR A 151 17.44 2.42 8.81
CA THR A 151 16.12 2.88 8.39
C THR A 151 15.31 1.68 7.91
N LYS A 152 14.08 1.91 7.42
CA LYS A 152 13.18 0.88 6.91
C LYS A 152 12.67 1.21 5.52
N LEU A 153 12.33 0.19 4.74
CA LEU A 153 11.50 0.34 3.55
C LEU A 153 10.14 0.92 3.93
N CYS A 154 9.51 1.64 2.99
CA CYS A 154 8.11 1.98 3.10
C CYS A 154 7.29 0.69 3.32
N PRO A 155 6.36 0.63 4.32
CA PRO A 155 5.63 -0.60 4.63
C PRO A 155 4.79 -1.20 3.50
N PHE A 156 4.48 -0.41 2.47
CA PHE A 156 3.77 -0.87 1.28
C PHE A 156 4.66 -1.59 0.26
N LEU A 157 5.98 -1.60 0.45
CA LEU A 157 6.93 -2.30 -0.40
C LEU A 157 7.47 -3.53 0.33
N SER A 158 7.14 -4.71 -0.19
CA SER A 158 7.68 -5.97 0.32
C SER A 158 9.20 -6.04 0.09
N PRO A 159 10.01 -6.38 1.11
CA PRO A 159 11.44 -6.65 0.94
C PRO A 159 11.72 -7.77 -0.07
N GLY A 160 10.80 -8.74 -0.18
CA GLY A 160 10.90 -9.85 -1.12
C GLY A 160 10.98 -9.39 -2.58
N ILE A 161 10.25 -8.32 -2.94
CA ILE A 161 10.30 -7.72 -4.28
C ILE A 161 11.70 -7.14 -4.54
N VAL A 162 12.22 -6.38 -3.58
CA VAL A 162 13.54 -5.72 -3.71
C VAL A 162 14.65 -6.77 -3.82
N ASN A 163 14.62 -7.80 -2.96
CA ASN A 163 15.59 -8.90 -2.99
C ASN A 163 15.54 -9.67 -4.31
N TRP A 164 14.34 -9.96 -4.81
CA TRP A 164 14.18 -10.64 -6.09
C TRP A 164 14.74 -9.81 -7.24
N VAL A 165 14.43 -8.52 -7.29
CA VAL A 165 14.97 -7.58 -8.29
C VAL A 165 16.49 -7.56 -8.26
N GLN A 166 17.12 -7.37 -7.10
CA GLN A 166 18.58 -7.33 -6.98
C GLN A 166 19.25 -8.65 -7.40
N LYS A 167 18.56 -9.78 -7.21
CA LYS A 167 19.05 -11.09 -7.64
C LYS A 167 18.94 -11.30 -9.15
N GLN A 168 17.82 -10.90 -9.75
CA GLN A 168 17.58 -11.10 -11.18
C GLN A 168 18.34 -10.09 -12.04
N TRP A 169 18.40 -8.83 -11.60
CA TRP A 169 19.01 -7.73 -12.34
C TRP A 169 19.91 -6.87 -11.43
N PRO A 170 21.05 -7.40 -10.98
CA PRO A 170 21.94 -6.71 -10.05
C PRO A 170 22.52 -5.39 -10.58
N SER A 171 22.56 -5.21 -11.90
CA SER A 171 23.07 -4.00 -12.57
C SER A 171 21.99 -3.03 -13.01
N ALA A 172 20.70 -3.36 -12.89
CA ALA A 172 19.62 -2.49 -13.32
C ALA A 172 19.46 -1.30 -12.37
N PRO A 173 19.33 -0.05 -12.88
CA PRO A 173 19.02 1.10 -12.05
C PRO A 173 17.74 0.85 -11.26
N THR A 174 17.86 0.82 -9.93
CA THR A 174 16.75 0.50 -9.02
C THR A 174 16.66 1.57 -7.94
N TYR A 175 15.45 2.08 -7.73
CA TYR A 175 15.17 3.11 -6.75
C TYR A 175 14.01 2.67 -5.87
N VAL A 176 14.09 2.93 -4.56
CA VAL A 176 13.11 2.49 -3.57
C VAL A 176 12.68 3.64 -2.66
N ARG A 177 11.48 3.53 -2.11
CA ARG A 177 11.00 4.41 -1.06
C ARG A 177 11.38 3.88 0.32
N LEU A 178 12.09 4.69 1.09
CA LEU A 178 12.42 4.48 2.49
C LEU A 178 11.44 5.29 3.36
N ASP A 179 11.24 4.85 4.61
CA ASP A 179 10.48 5.63 5.57
C ASP A 179 11.31 6.82 6.05
N ALA A 180 10.97 8.02 5.56
CA ALA A 180 11.68 9.25 5.89
C ALA A 180 11.59 9.63 7.37
N ASN A 181 10.61 9.10 8.09
CA ASN A 181 10.41 9.36 9.51
C ASN A 181 11.04 8.28 10.40
N ALA A 182 11.75 7.31 9.82
CA ALA A 182 12.40 6.23 10.55
C ALA A 182 13.94 6.32 10.47
N TYR A 183 14.56 6.52 11.64
CA TYR A 183 16.00 6.37 11.84
C TYR A 183 16.26 5.74 13.21
N PHE A 184 17.16 4.76 13.25
CA PHE A 184 17.53 4.05 14.46
C PHE A 184 19.06 4.05 14.59
N GLY A 185 19.57 4.38 15.78
CA GLY A 185 21.00 4.26 16.07
C GLY A 185 21.47 2.82 16.10
N ASP A 186 20.64 1.93 16.64
CA ASP A 186 20.86 0.48 16.70
C ASP A 186 19.94 -0.26 15.71
N GLN A 187 20.29 -1.50 15.38
CA GLN A 187 19.49 -2.31 14.45
C GLN A 187 18.09 -2.58 15.05
N PRO A 188 17.00 -2.12 14.40
CA PRO A 188 15.65 -2.37 14.88
C PRO A 188 15.23 -3.83 14.66
N VAL A 189 14.17 -4.24 15.35
CA VAL A 189 13.54 -5.55 15.13
C VAL A 189 13.05 -5.64 13.68
N GLN A 190 13.31 -6.79 13.06
CA GLN A 190 12.95 -7.13 11.69
C GLN A 190 11.56 -7.77 11.63
N LEU A 191 10.80 -7.49 10.58
CA LEU A 191 9.50 -8.13 10.37
C LEU A 191 9.70 -9.58 9.92
N LEU A 192 8.98 -10.51 10.58
CA LEU A 192 8.81 -11.86 10.06
C LEU A 192 7.75 -11.81 8.96
N THR A 193 8.13 -12.09 7.73
CA THR A 193 7.21 -12.18 6.59
C THR A 193 7.18 -13.61 6.08
N GLU A 194 5.97 -14.18 5.96
CA GLU A 194 5.75 -15.47 5.32
C GLU A 194 5.24 -15.22 3.90
N ALA A 195 5.92 -15.80 2.91
CA ALA A 195 5.52 -15.72 1.51
C ALA A 195 5.50 -17.11 0.90
N THR A 196 4.38 -17.47 0.27
CA THR A 196 4.27 -18.69 -0.54
C THR A 196 4.58 -18.33 -1.99
N LEU A 197 5.64 -18.91 -2.56
CA LEU A 197 5.98 -18.76 -3.98
C LEU A 197 5.24 -19.82 -4.80
N VAL A 198 4.31 -19.40 -5.65
CA VAL A 198 3.64 -20.24 -6.65
C VAL A 198 4.09 -19.74 -8.02
N PRO A 199 4.89 -20.50 -8.79
CA PRO A 199 5.37 -20.01 -10.09
C PRO A 199 4.26 -20.07 -11.16
N ALA A 200 4.02 -18.97 -11.87
CA ALA A 200 3.23 -18.99 -13.11
C ALA A 200 3.99 -19.54 -14.32
N ASN A 201 3.25 -20.16 -15.24
CA ASN A 201 3.70 -20.59 -16.56
C ASN A 201 2.75 -20.02 -17.64
N PRO A 202 3.07 -18.85 -18.24
CA PRO A 202 2.22 -18.26 -19.27
C PRO A 202 2.73 -18.60 -20.69
N ARG A 203 2.08 -19.58 -21.34
CA ARG A 203 2.28 -19.91 -22.77
C ARG A 203 1.10 -19.39 -23.59
N TRP A 204 1.30 -18.27 -24.30
CA TRP A 204 0.40 -17.70 -25.35
C TRP A 204 0.82 -16.26 -25.75
N LEU A 205 1.78 -15.69 -25.03
CA LEU A 205 2.37 -14.36 -25.19
C LEU A 205 3.35 -14.10 -26.40
N PRO A 206 3.68 -15.03 -27.33
CA PRO A 206 4.72 -14.81 -28.36
C PRO A 206 4.49 -13.69 -29.39
N ASP A 207 3.26 -13.29 -29.68
CA ASP A 207 2.96 -12.58 -30.93
C ASP A 207 2.48 -11.12 -30.77
N PHE A 208 2.39 -10.63 -29.53
CA PHE A 208 2.41 -9.18 -29.19
C PHE A 208 1.56 -8.28 -30.12
N SER A 209 0.35 -8.73 -30.46
CA SER A 209 -0.35 -8.38 -31.72
C SER A 209 -1.23 -7.13 -31.69
N LEU A 210 -1.17 -6.34 -30.60
CA LEU A 210 -1.95 -5.11 -30.43
C LEU A 210 -1.45 -3.97 -31.35
N ARG A 211 -2.33 -3.49 -32.25
CA ARG A 211 -2.04 -2.47 -33.29
C ARG A 211 -2.37 -1.04 -32.83
N LYS A 212 -1.84 -0.05 -33.56
CA LYS A 212 -2.06 1.39 -33.34
C LYS A 212 -3.55 1.75 -33.31
N GLY A 213 -4.00 2.42 -32.25
CA GLY A 213 -5.39 2.86 -32.05
C GLY A 213 -6.31 1.86 -31.35
N MET A 214 -5.82 0.63 -31.08
CA MET A 214 -6.55 -0.36 -30.29
C MET A 214 -6.34 -0.12 -28.80
N LYS A 215 -7.39 -0.36 -28.00
CA LYS A 215 -7.36 -0.37 -26.55
C LYS A 215 -7.74 -1.78 -26.10
N ASP A 216 -7.05 -2.27 -25.08
CA ASP A 216 -7.45 -3.49 -24.38
C ASP A 216 -7.72 -3.13 -22.92
N PHE A 217 -8.77 -3.72 -22.36
CA PHE A 217 -9.26 -3.44 -21.02
C PHE A 217 -9.81 -4.72 -20.41
N ALA A 218 -9.35 -5.02 -19.21
CA ALA A 218 -9.96 -6.02 -18.37
C ALA A 218 -10.23 -5.42 -16.99
N ALA A 219 -11.43 -5.69 -16.47
CA ALA A 219 -11.79 -5.45 -15.08
C ALA A 219 -12.36 -6.73 -14.49
N TYR A 220 -11.68 -7.22 -13.46
CA TYR A 220 -12.09 -8.38 -12.69
C TYR A 220 -12.69 -7.86 -11.39
N GLU A 221 -13.92 -8.27 -11.07
CA GLU A 221 -14.63 -7.86 -9.86
C GLU A 221 -14.91 -9.09 -8.98
N LEU A 222 -14.41 -9.08 -7.75
CA LEU A 222 -14.74 -10.14 -6.78
C LEU A 222 -16.21 -10.01 -6.38
N GLN A 223 -16.97 -11.08 -6.59
CA GLN A 223 -18.36 -11.17 -6.12
C GLN A 223 -18.41 -11.62 -4.65
N ASN A 224 -19.44 -11.16 -3.93
CA ASN A 224 -19.73 -11.59 -2.55
C ASN A 224 -20.25 -13.04 -2.54
N ARG A 225 -19.34 -14.02 -2.45
CA ARG A 225 -19.68 -15.45 -2.44
C ARG A 225 -19.52 -16.06 -1.03
N PRO A 226 -20.38 -17.00 -0.64
CA PRO A 226 -20.24 -17.70 0.64
C PRO A 226 -18.97 -18.58 0.67
N VAL A 227 -18.44 -18.84 1.88
CA VAL A 227 -17.24 -19.67 2.12
C VAL A 227 -17.29 -21.03 1.40
N SER A 228 -18.49 -21.61 1.28
CA SER A 228 -18.73 -22.90 0.64
C SER A 228 -18.46 -22.93 -0.87
N GLU A 229 -18.40 -21.77 -1.53
CA GLU A 229 -18.22 -21.64 -2.97
C GLU A 229 -16.79 -21.25 -3.38
N GLY A 230 -15.94 -20.92 -2.42
CA GLY A 230 -14.56 -20.49 -2.69
C GLY A 230 -13.91 -19.83 -1.48
N HIS A 231 -13.01 -20.56 -0.80
CA HIS A 231 -12.36 -20.07 0.42
C HIS A 231 -11.44 -18.87 0.14
N ALA A 232 -10.78 -18.86 -1.02
CA ALA A 232 -9.85 -17.80 -1.41
C ALA A 232 -10.58 -16.52 -1.84
N GLU A 233 -11.68 -16.67 -2.60
CA GLU A 233 -12.58 -15.60 -3.01
C GLU A 233 -13.24 -14.95 -1.79
N TYR A 234 -13.71 -15.78 -0.85
CA TYR A 234 -14.25 -15.29 0.43
C TYR A 234 -13.19 -14.50 1.20
N TRP A 235 -11.95 -14.99 1.27
CA TRP A 235 -10.88 -14.32 1.99
C TRP A 235 -10.48 -12.98 1.35
N ASP A 236 -10.31 -12.95 0.02
CA ASP A 236 -10.00 -11.72 -0.70
C ASP A 236 -11.14 -10.69 -0.56
N TYR A 237 -12.41 -11.12 -0.63
CA TYR A 237 -13.58 -10.24 -0.54
C TYR A 237 -13.87 -9.75 0.90
N HIS A 238 -13.95 -10.67 1.87
CA HIS A 238 -14.39 -10.35 3.23
C HIS A 238 -13.26 -9.97 4.18
N VAL A 239 -12.04 -10.48 3.97
CA VAL A 239 -10.92 -10.25 4.89
C VAL A 239 -9.94 -9.22 4.35
N ARG A 240 -9.52 -9.35 3.09
CA ARG A 240 -8.60 -8.38 2.46
C ARG A 240 -9.31 -7.18 1.85
N HIS A 241 -10.64 -7.24 1.74
CA HIS A 241 -11.49 -6.18 1.20
C HIS A 241 -11.12 -5.76 -0.22
N LEU A 242 -10.60 -6.67 -1.02
CA LEU A 242 -10.26 -6.43 -2.43
C LEU A 242 -11.54 -6.47 -3.26
N ARG A 243 -11.64 -5.59 -4.26
CA ARG A 243 -12.84 -5.50 -5.07
C ARG A 243 -12.55 -5.64 -6.54
N ARG A 244 -11.55 -4.92 -7.04
CA ARG A 244 -11.38 -4.76 -8.48
C ARG A 244 -9.92 -4.73 -8.89
N LEU A 245 -9.59 -5.40 -9.99
CA LEU A 245 -8.32 -5.27 -10.69
C LEU A 245 -8.63 -4.67 -12.07
N GLU A 246 -8.03 -3.54 -12.39
CA GLU A 246 -8.19 -2.87 -13.69
C GLU A 246 -6.86 -2.86 -14.42
N VAL A 247 -6.87 -3.28 -15.69
CA VAL A 247 -5.71 -3.26 -16.57
C VAL A 247 -6.02 -2.39 -17.78
N HIS A 248 -5.13 -1.44 -18.06
CA HIS A 248 -5.23 -0.56 -19.22
C HIS A 248 -3.89 -0.48 -19.94
N VAL A 249 -3.90 -0.85 -21.23
CA VAL A 249 -2.73 -0.80 -22.10
C VAL A 249 -3.01 0.15 -23.27
N GLN A 250 -2.07 1.05 -23.54
CA GLN A 250 -2.18 2.03 -24.61
C GLN A 250 -0.86 2.20 -25.38
N ARG A 251 -0.90 1.96 -26.69
CA ARG A 251 0.18 2.38 -27.61
C ARG A 251 -0.06 3.83 -28.04
N ARG A 252 0.75 4.77 -27.54
CA ARG A 252 0.59 6.21 -27.84
C ARG A 252 1.35 6.62 -29.10
N GLU A 253 2.48 5.97 -29.37
CA GLU A 253 3.31 6.17 -30.56
C GLU A 253 3.65 4.82 -31.16
N ASP A 254 4.14 4.79 -32.40
CA ASP A 254 4.43 3.52 -33.11
C ASP A 254 5.41 2.65 -32.31
N ASN A 255 6.32 3.29 -31.58
CA ASN A 255 7.34 2.75 -30.71
C ASN A 255 7.16 3.20 -29.25
N TYR A 256 5.93 3.40 -28.77
CA TYR A 256 5.71 3.66 -27.34
C TYR A 256 4.42 3.05 -26.84
N LEU A 257 4.55 2.11 -25.91
CA LEU A 257 3.45 1.46 -25.21
C LEU A 257 3.55 1.76 -23.71
N SER A 258 2.42 2.16 -23.14
CA SER A 258 2.26 2.44 -21.72
C SER A 258 1.19 1.49 -21.17
N MET A 259 1.44 0.93 -19.99
CA MET A 259 0.53 0.03 -19.30
C MET A 259 0.36 0.44 -17.85
N LEU A 260 -0.89 0.38 -17.39
CA LEU A 260 -1.31 0.68 -16.04
C LEU A 260 -2.15 -0.49 -15.51
N ILE A 261 -1.76 -1.02 -14.37
CA ILE A 261 -2.49 -2.05 -13.63
C ILE A 261 -2.81 -1.46 -12.26
N GLU A 262 -4.08 -1.45 -11.88
CA GLU A 262 -4.52 -0.91 -10.59
C GLU A 262 -5.46 -1.88 -9.87
N GLU A 263 -5.06 -2.33 -8.68
CA GLU A 263 -5.90 -3.09 -7.76
C GLU A 263 -6.54 -2.12 -6.75
N LEU A 264 -7.87 -2.13 -6.70
CA LEU A 264 -8.68 -1.29 -5.83
C LEU A 264 -9.31 -2.12 -4.70
N PRO A 265 -9.15 -1.68 -3.44
CA PRO A 265 -9.89 -2.24 -2.32
C PRO A 265 -11.31 -1.67 -2.29
N ARG A 266 -12.07 -2.03 -1.25
CA ARG A 266 -13.38 -1.44 -0.97
C ARG A 266 -13.26 0.07 -0.81
N ALA A 267 -14.25 0.80 -1.33
CA ALA A 267 -14.32 2.23 -1.13
C ALA A 267 -14.62 2.55 0.35
N ASP A 268 -15.47 1.80 1.03
CA ASP A 268 -16.05 2.14 2.34
C ASP A 268 -15.17 1.89 3.57
N ASP A 269 -13.84 1.91 3.45
CA ASP A 269 -12.99 1.71 4.63
C ASP A 269 -13.27 2.74 5.75
N PRO A 270 -13.45 2.30 7.02
CA PRO A 270 -13.77 3.18 8.15
C PRO A 270 -12.73 4.28 8.41
N ASN A 271 -11.47 4.09 8.00
CA ASN A 271 -10.43 5.12 8.15
C ASN A 271 -10.59 6.30 7.16
N GLY A 272 -11.55 6.20 6.22
CA GLY A 272 -11.87 7.23 5.23
C GLY A 272 -10.91 7.30 4.04
N LEU A 273 -10.06 6.28 3.85
CA LEU A 273 -9.06 6.20 2.79
C LEU A 273 -9.27 4.93 1.96
N MET A 274 -9.06 5.03 0.65
CA MET A 274 -8.96 3.88 -0.25
C MET A 274 -7.57 3.89 -0.86
N VAL A 275 -6.82 2.80 -0.67
CA VAL A 275 -5.42 2.69 -1.11
C VAL A 275 -5.33 1.67 -2.23
N GLY A 276 -5.27 2.15 -3.47
CA GLY A 276 -5.05 1.30 -4.63
C GLY A 276 -3.57 0.96 -4.81
N ARG A 277 -3.28 -0.28 -5.25
CA ARG A 277 -1.93 -0.69 -5.66
C ARG A 277 -1.80 -0.55 -7.16
N CYS A 278 -0.81 0.22 -7.59
CA CYS A 278 -0.63 0.61 -8.96
C CYS A 278 0.73 0.13 -9.49
N ILE A 279 0.71 -0.59 -10.61
CA ILE A 279 1.88 -0.91 -11.41
C ILE A 279 1.79 -0.11 -12.70
N HIS A 280 2.82 0.67 -13.00
CA HIS A 280 2.93 1.45 -14.22
C HIS A 280 4.21 1.07 -14.96
N LEU A 281 4.14 0.87 -16.26
CA LEU A 281 5.32 0.59 -17.06
C LEU A 281 5.20 1.21 -18.45
N ASP A 282 6.36 1.51 -19.01
CA ASP A 282 6.49 2.02 -20.37
C ASP A 282 7.57 1.22 -21.13
N THR A 283 7.37 1.02 -22.43
CA THR A 283 8.36 0.46 -23.36
C THR A 283 8.43 1.30 -24.63
N HIS A 284 9.63 1.35 -25.24
CA HIS A 284 9.87 2.00 -26.52
C HIS A 284 9.90 1.02 -27.71
N ASP A 285 9.51 -0.23 -27.51
CA ASP A 285 9.55 -1.24 -28.56
C ASP A 285 8.38 -1.10 -29.56
N PRO A 286 8.63 -1.32 -30.86
CA PRO A 286 7.59 -1.26 -31.88
C PRO A 286 6.58 -2.40 -31.73
N ALA A 287 5.43 -2.25 -32.38
CA ALA A 287 4.46 -3.34 -32.48
C ALA A 287 5.09 -4.58 -33.14
N PHE A 288 4.63 -5.78 -32.74
CA PHE A 288 5.13 -7.08 -33.21
C PHE A 288 6.56 -7.44 -32.79
N THR A 289 7.19 -6.66 -31.91
CA THR A 289 8.43 -7.10 -31.24
C THR A 289 8.12 -8.39 -30.45
N PRO A 290 8.88 -9.48 -30.64
CA PRO A 290 8.69 -10.70 -29.86
C PRO A 290 8.76 -10.39 -28.38
N LEU A 291 7.80 -10.85 -27.60
CA LEU A 291 7.71 -10.52 -26.17
C LEU A 291 9.03 -10.72 -25.40
N GLY A 292 9.73 -11.83 -25.67
CA GLY A 292 10.98 -12.16 -24.99
C GLY A 292 12.10 -11.15 -25.26
N GLU A 293 11.93 -10.29 -26.26
CA GLU A 293 12.84 -9.24 -26.67
C GLU A 293 12.38 -7.84 -26.24
N VAL A 294 11.15 -7.69 -25.72
CA VAL A 294 10.61 -6.40 -25.29
C VAL A 294 11.27 -5.98 -23.97
N GLU A 295 11.81 -4.77 -23.96
CA GLU A 295 12.47 -4.16 -22.81
C GLU A 295 11.59 -3.03 -22.25
N MET A 296 11.40 -3.03 -20.94
CA MET A 296 10.75 -1.92 -20.25
C MET A 296 11.74 -0.79 -20.05
N GLN A 297 11.36 0.40 -20.50
CA GLN A 297 12.07 1.62 -20.16
C GLN A 297 12.09 1.80 -18.64
N HIS A 298 10.94 1.58 -18.00
CA HIS A 298 10.83 1.46 -16.56
C HIS A 298 9.57 0.69 -16.15
N LEU A 299 9.60 0.18 -14.93
CA LEU A 299 8.44 -0.26 -14.17
C LEU A 299 8.44 0.47 -12.83
N ASP A 300 7.31 1.09 -12.51
CA ASP A 300 7.05 1.77 -11.24
C ASP A 300 5.98 0.99 -10.45
N LEU A 301 6.26 0.70 -9.19
CA LEU A 301 5.25 0.31 -8.20
C LEU A 301 4.85 1.56 -7.42
N ALA A 302 3.56 1.78 -7.23
CA ALA A 302 3.02 2.93 -6.51
C ALA A 302 1.78 2.57 -5.71
N ILE A 303 1.46 3.42 -4.73
CA ILE A 303 0.13 3.44 -4.12
C ILE A 303 -0.60 4.72 -4.53
N ASN A 304 -1.89 4.57 -4.82
CA ASN A 304 -2.81 5.66 -5.09
C ASN A 304 -3.77 5.77 -3.91
N VAL A 305 -3.71 6.88 -3.17
CA VAL A 305 -4.58 7.10 -2.02
C VAL A 305 -5.69 8.08 -2.37
N TYR A 306 -6.92 7.66 -2.13
CA TYR A 306 -8.13 8.44 -2.36
C TYR A 306 -8.81 8.73 -1.03
N ALA A 307 -9.16 9.99 -0.78
CA ALA A 307 -9.84 10.44 0.43
C ALA A 307 -11.12 11.21 0.11
N GLY A 308 -12.09 11.19 1.03
CA GLY A 308 -13.33 11.95 0.88
C GLY A 308 -14.11 11.58 -0.39
N GLU A 309 -14.48 12.58 -1.19
CA GLU A 309 -15.25 12.36 -2.42
C GLU A 309 -14.46 11.63 -3.53
N ASP A 310 -13.13 11.79 -3.58
CA ASP A 310 -12.28 11.20 -4.63
C ASP A 310 -12.39 9.67 -4.62
N ARG A 311 -12.62 9.10 -3.44
CA ARG A 311 -12.84 7.68 -3.21
C ARG A 311 -14.03 7.14 -3.99
N GLN A 312 -15.19 7.77 -3.81
CA GLN A 312 -16.42 7.36 -4.47
C GLN A 312 -16.36 7.62 -5.98
N LYS A 313 -15.76 8.75 -6.37
CA LYS A 313 -15.54 9.10 -7.79
C LYS A 313 -14.65 8.07 -8.48
N ARG A 314 -13.52 7.68 -7.88
CA ARG A 314 -12.62 6.68 -8.46
C ARG A 314 -13.30 5.31 -8.55
N PHE A 315 -14.00 4.88 -7.49
CA PHE A 315 -14.64 3.57 -7.46
C PHE A 315 -15.79 3.46 -8.49
N GLY A 316 -16.53 4.54 -8.72
CA GLY A 316 -17.56 4.62 -9.75
C GLY A 316 -17.05 4.79 -11.20
N GLN A 317 -15.74 4.90 -11.40
CA GLN A 317 -15.11 5.05 -12.71
C GLN A 317 -14.30 3.80 -13.09
N SER A 318 -13.94 3.70 -14.37
CA SER A 318 -13.15 2.61 -14.94
C SER A 318 -12.01 3.16 -15.81
N LEU A 319 -10.87 2.49 -15.79
CA LEU A 319 -9.71 2.77 -16.66
C LEU A 319 -9.94 2.49 -18.14
N GLN A 320 -11.10 1.97 -18.56
CA GLN A 320 -11.43 1.67 -19.97
C GLN A 320 -11.17 2.84 -20.93
N HIS A 321 -11.36 4.08 -20.46
CA HIS A 321 -11.14 5.29 -21.26
C HIS A 321 -9.83 6.02 -20.92
N GLY A 322 -8.97 5.41 -20.10
CA GLY A 322 -7.67 5.92 -19.69
C GLY A 322 -7.74 6.84 -18.49
N LYS A 323 -8.29 8.06 -18.64
CA LYS A 323 -8.31 9.03 -17.54
C LYS A 323 -9.42 8.71 -16.54
N VAL A 324 -9.04 8.50 -15.30
CA VAL A 324 -9.92 8.35 -14.14
C VAL A 324 -9.64 9.46 -13.12
N GLN A 325 -10.39 9.46 -12.02
CA GLN A 325 -10.19 10.33 -10.88
C GLN A 325 -8.74 10.24 -10.40
N ASP A 326 -8.07 11.39 -10.32
CA ASP A 326 -6.72 11.47 -9.80
C ASP A 326 -6.72 11.08 -8.31
N ALA A 327 -5.67 10.39 -7.88
CA ALA A 327 -5.46 10.09 -6.48
C ALA A 327 -5.28 11.39 -5.69
N THR A 328 -5.85 11.45 -4.48
CA THR A 328 -5.61 12.56 -3.55
C THR A 328 -4.10 12.71 -3.30
N PHE A 329 -3.38 11.60 -3.23
CA PHE A 329 -1.93 11.56 -3.41
C PHE A 329 -1.49 10.22 -3.99
N ARG A 330 -0.53 10.26 -4.92
CA ARG A 330 0.15 9.10 -5.49
C ARG A 330 1.58 9.07 -4.97
N THR A 331 2.06 7.91 -4.57
CA THR A 331 3.41 7.74 -4.03
C THR A 331 4.10 6.55 -4.69
N HIS A 332 5.24 6.79 -5.35
CA HIS A 332 6.05 5.71 -5.90
C HIS A 332 6.79 4.98 -4.77
N LEU A 333 6.79 3.65 -4.84
CA LEU A 333 7.43 2.75 -3.88
C LEU A 333 8.72 2.15 -4.43
N LEU A 334 8.70 1.76 -5.71
CA LEU A 334 9.84 1.17 -6.39
C LEU A 334 9.83 1.65 -7.84
N ARG A 335 11.03 1.87 -8.39
CA ARG A 335 11.25 2.00 -9.82
C ARG A 335 12.44 1.17 -10.24
N ILE A 336 12.30 0.42 -11.32
CA ILE A 336 13.41 -0.28 -11.97
C ILE A 336 13.40 0.01 -13.47
N GLU A 337 14.58 0.12 -14.07
CA GLU A 337 14.76 0.51 -15.47
C GLU A 337 15.52 -0.58 -16.25
N GLY A 338 15.20 -0.74 -17.54
CA GLY A 338 15.94 -1.61 -18.46
C GLY A 338 15.82 -3.10 -18.14
N ILE A 339 14.60 -3.58 -17.88
CA ILE A 339 14.34 -5.00 -17.59
C ILE A 339 13.33 -5.61 -18.57
N PRO A 340 13.35 -6.93 -18.80
CA PRO A 340 12.44 -7.58 -19.74
C PRO A 340 10.96 -7.37 -19.37
N PHE A 341 10.11 -7.10 -20.35
CA PHE A 341 8.67 -6.89 -20.16
C PHE A 341 7.99 -8.03 -19.41
N VAL A 342 8.38 -9.28 -19.69
CA VAL A 342 7.86 -10.48 -19.03
C VAL A 342 7.96 -10.47 -17.50
N SER A 343 8.86 -9.66 -16.94
CA SER A 343 8.98 -9.52 -15.49
C SER A 343 7.75 -8.90 -14.82
N VAL A 344 6.89 -8.19 -15.58
CA VAL A 344 5.65 -7.58 -15.06
C VAL A 344 4.77 -8.59 -14.32
N PHE A 345 4.71 -9.84 -14.79
CA PHE A 345 3.87 -10.88 -14.17
C PHE A 345 4.37 -11.25 -12.77
N ALA A 346 5.68 -11.37 -12.59
CA ALA A 346 6.27 -11.61 -11.28
C ALA A 346 6.07 -10.40 -10.34
N PHE A 347 6.12 -9.17 -10.86
CA PHE A 347 5.75 -7.99 -10.07
C PHE A 347 4.28 -8.01 -9.66
N CYS A 348 3.36 -8.37 -10.57
CA CYS A 348 1.95 -8.52 -10.24
C CYS A 348 1.73 -9.57 -9.16
N GLU A 349 2.38 -10.73 -9.28
CA GLU A 349 2.31 -11.80 -8.28
C GLU A 349 2.84 -11.39 -6.91
N MET A 350 3.90 -10.59 -6.84
CA MET A 350 4.47 -10.20 -5.54
C MET A 350 3.83 -8.95 -4.95
N PHE A 351 3.29 -8.05 -5.76
CA PHE A 351 2.79 -6.73 -5.34
C PHE A 351 1.27 -6.69 -5.15
N LEU A 352 0.49 -7.33 -6.02
CA LEU A 352 -0.97 -7.37 -5.91
C LEU A 352 -1.41 -8.37 -4.84
N GLU A 353 -2.43 -8.02 -4.07
CA GLU A 353 -2.89 -8.87 -2.97
C GLU A 353 -3.81 -9.99 -3.45
N SER A 354 -4.70 -9.74 -4.41
CA SER A 354 -5.67 -10.73 -4.88
C SER A 354 -5.03 -11.68 -5.87
N LYS A 355 -4.93 -12.96 -5.47
CA LYS A 355 -4.48 -14.02 -6.38
C LYS A 355 -5.59 -14.47 -7.31
N ILE A 356 -6.85 -14.29 -6.91
CA ILE A 356 -8.02 -14.62 -7.74
C ILE A 356 -8.12 -13.66 -8.93
N LEU A 357 -8.18 -12.35 -8.67
CA LEU A 357 -8.29 -11.34 -9.73
C LEU A 357 -7.10 -11.40 -10.69
N LEU A 358 -5.90 -11.62 -10.14
CA LEU A 358 -4.71 -11.84 -10.95
C LEU A 358 -4.82 -13.12 -11.78
N SER A 359 -5.29 -14.23 -11.21
CA SER A 359 -5.44 -15.49 -11.96
C SER A 359 -6.50 -15.39 -13.05
N GLU A 360 -7.63 -14.72 -12.81
CA GLU A 360 -8.63 -14.45 -13.83
C GLU A 360 -8.03 -13.68 -15.00
N TRP A 361 -7.26 -12.62 -14.69
CA TRP A 361 -6.52 -11.88 -15.70
C TRP A 361 -5.54 -12.75 -16.49
N LEU A 362 -4.68 -13.48 -15.78
CA LEU A 362 -3.70 -14.36 -16.41
C LEU A 362 -4.35 -15.50 -17.21
N ASN A 363 -5.55 -15.95 -16.85
CA ASN A 363 -6.28 -17.00 -17.57
C ASN A 363 -6.94 -16.49 -18.85
N GLU A 364 -7.53 -15.28 -18.85
CA GLU A 364 -8.07 -14.68 -20.08
C GLU A 364 -6.96 -14.42 -21.10
N LEU A 365 -5.83 -13.96 -20.58
CA LEU A 365 -4.58 -13.92 -21.28
C LEU A 365 -4.29 -15.31 -21.93
N VAL A 366 -4.32 -16.42 -21.18
CA VAL A 366 -3.98 -17.78 -21.70
C VAL A 366 -5.07 -18.46 -22.56
N ALA A 367 -6.31 -17.96 -22.60
CA ALA A 367 -7.42 -18.60 -23.30
C ALA A 367 -7.37 -18.34 -24.84
N PRO A 368 -7.53 -19.38 -25.68
CA PRO A 368 -7.44 -19.27 -27.14
C PRO A 368 -8.60 -18.53 -27.82
#